data_AF-A0A9E3KEM9-F1
#
_entry.id   AF-A0A9E3KEM9-F1
#
_cell.length_a   1.000
_cell.length_b   1.000
_cell.length_c   1.000
_cell.angle_alpha   90.00
_cell.angle_beta   90.00
_cell.angle_gamma   90.00
#
_symmetry.space_group_name_H-M   'P 1'
#
loop_
_entity.id
_entity.type
_entity.pdbx_description
1 polymer ?
#
loop_
_entity_poly.entity_id
_entity_poly.type
_entity_poly.pdbx_seq_one_letter_code
_entity_poly.pdbx_strand_id
1 'polypeptide(L)'
;MDWNRIEALLDRYYDGESTLAEEAEIKEALQQAEVPAHLKAETEMLGYFAQAHQESSATEFKQPTTNNVVALKSRSTLNLMKRFSAAAAIVLLVGVGFTLLQPKEKNCNEQFLAKINNQEYCDADIAMKEAKKALLLVSQKLNQGTEELDHLKSLNKPNQINSTIKQKLNR
;
A
#
# COMPACT_ATOMS: atom_id res chain seq x y z
N MET A 1 -34.53 19.96 -4.73
CA MET A 1 -33.61 18.81 -4.74
C MET A 1 -33.73 18.09 -3.40
N ASP A 2 -33.85 16.77 -3.38
CA ASP A 2 -33.81 15.99 -2.13
C ASP A 2 -32.39 15.47 -1.91
N TRP A 3 -31.64 16.16 -1.04
CA TRP A 3 -30.23 15.87 -0.79
C TRP A 3 -30.02 14.53 -0.08
N ASN A 4 -30.96 14.08 0.75
CA ASN A 4 -30.86 12.79 1.44
C ASN A 4 -30.89 11.62 0.45
N ARG A 5 -31.69 11.75 -0.62
CA ARG A 5 -31.73 10.76 -1.69
C ARG A 5 -30.43 10.75 -2.50
N ILE A 6 -29.86 11.93 -2.78
CA ILE A 6 -28.58 12.03 -3.48
C ILE A 6 -27.44 11.43 -2.65
N GLU A 7 -27.42 11.65 -1.33
CA GLU A 7 -26.46 11.01 -0.43
C GLU A 7 -26.57 9.48 -0.46
N ALA A 8 -27.78 8.92 -0.35
CA ALA A 8 -27.98 7.48 -0.43
C ALA A 8 -27.59 6.89 -1.81
N LEU A 9 -27.78 7.65 -2.88
CA LEU A 9 -27.33 7.26 -4.22
C LEU A 9 -25.80 7.35 -4.35
N LEU A 10 -25.17 8.31 -3.68
CA LEU A 10 -23.72 8.49 -3.68
C LEU A 10 -23.01 7.36 -2.93
N ASP A 11 -23.56 6.89 -1.81
CA ASP A 11 -23.07 5.72 -1.09
C ASP A 11 -23.08 4.48 -2.00
N ARG A 12 -24.21 4.23 -2.68
CA ARG A 12 -24.33 3.12 -3.65
C ARG A 12 -23.42 3.29 -4.87
N TYR A 13 -23.16 4.53 -5.29
CA TYR A 13 -22.21 4.82 -6.37
C TYR A 13 -20.78 4.44 -5.97
N TYR A 14 -20.38 4.75 -4.73
CA TYR A 14 -19.07 4.34 -4.20
C TYR A 14 -18.93 2.83 -4.01
N ASP A 15 -20.03 2.16 -3.69
CA ASP A 15 -20.09 0.69 -3.65
C ASP A 15 -20.17 0.03 -5.05
N GLY A 16 -20.35 0.82 -6.11
CA GLY A 16 -20.46 0.33 -7.49
C GLY A 16 -21.81 -0.34 -7.81
N GLU A 17 -22.84 -0.07 -7.02
CA GLU A 17 -24.19 -0.64 -7.15
C GLU A 17 -25.21 0.33 -7.79
N SER A 18 -24.75 1.48 -8.29
CA SER A 18 -25.58 2.45 -9.01
C SER A 18 -25.83 2.03 -10.46
N THR A 19 -26.97 2.45 -11.00
CA THR A 19 -27.30 2.36 -12.42
C THR A 19 -26.94 3.65 -13.15
N LEU A 20 -26.77 3.58 -14.49
CA LEU A 20 -26.46 4.75 -15.32
C LEU A 20 -27.47 5.89 -15.20
N ALA A 21 -28.75 5.57 -14.92
CA ALA A 21 -29.79 6.58 -14.71
C ALA A 21 -29.63 7.30 -13.37
N GLU A 22 -29.25 6.57 -12.32
CA GLU A 22 -28.98 7.13 -10.99
C GLU A 22 -27.70 7.98 -11.01
N GLU A 23 -26.68 7.57 -11.75
CA GLU A 23 -25.44 8.36 -11.93
C GLU A 23 -25.68 9.67 -12.67
N ALA A 24 -26.55 9.67 -13.68
CA ALA A 24 -26.95 10.89 -14.37
C ALA A 24 -27.65 11.87 -13.41
N GLU A 25 -28.47 11.35 -12.50
CA GLU A 25 -29.14 12.13 -11.47
C GLU A 25 -28.16 12.72 -10.43
N ILE A 26 -27.20 11.93 -9.95
CA ILE A 26 -26.11 12.41 -9.08
C ILE A 26 -25.34 13.55 -9.76
N LYS A 27 -25.02 13.38 -11.05
CA LYS A 27 -24.29 14.38 -11.82
C LYS A 27 -25.07 15.68 -11.99
N GLU A 28 -26.36 15.61 -12.31
CA GLU A 28 -27.22 16.78 -12.44
C GLU A 28 -27.37 17.51 -11.10
N ALA A 29 -27.49 16.77 -10.00
CA ALA A 29 -27.58 17.32 -8.65
C ALA A 29 -26.33 18.11 -8.25
N LEU A 30 -25.15 17.55 -8.51
CA LEU A 30 -23.86 18.14 -8.13
C LEU A 30 -23.42 19.29 -9.05
N GLN A 31 -24.10 19.50 -10.18
CA GLN A 31 -23.90 20.64 -11.07
C GLN A 31 -24.73 21.88 -10.71
N GLN A 32 -25.65 21.77 -9.75
CA GLN A 32 -26.47 22.90 -9.31
C GLN A 32 -25.61 23.94 -8.57
N ALA A 33 -25.98 25.23 -8.66
CA ALA A 33 -25.23 26.31 -8.01
C ALA A 33 -25.31 26.28 -6.47
N GLU A 34 -26.29 25.59 -5.92
CA GLU A 34 -26.59 25.55 -4.48
C GLU A 34 -26.46 24.13 -3.93
N VAL A 35 -25.22 23.64 -3.84
CA VAL A 35 -24.90 22.33 -3.23
C VAL A 35 -24.56 22.50 -1.73
N PRO A 36 -25.11 21.67 -0.83
CA PRO A 36 -24.80 21.66 0.59
C PRO A 36 -23.29 21.56 0.86
N ALA A 37 -22.82 22.18 1.94
CA ALA A 37 -21.40 22.29 2.25
C ALA A 37 -20.67 20.92 2.33
N HIS A 38 -21.35 19.88 2.80
CA HIS A 38 -20.79 18.53 2.91
C HIS A 38 -20.67 17.80 1.56
N LEU A 39 -21.47 18.18 0.55
CA LEU A 39 -21.42 17.59 -0.79
C LEU A 39 -20.50 18.38 -1.75
N LYS A 40 -20.03 19.57 -1.36
CA LYS A 40 -19.11 20.37 -2.19
C LYS A 40 -17.80 19.64 -2.51
N ALA A 41 -17.26 18.86 -1.57
CA ALA A 41 -16.07 18.05 -1.84
C ALA A 41 -16.32 17.04 -2.98
N GLU A 42 -17.52 16.46 -3.01
CA GLU A 42 -17.95 15.50 -4.04
C GLU A 42 -18.13 16.18 -5.40
N THR A 43 -18.57 17.44 -5.42
CA THR A 43 -18.68 18.23 -6.67
C THR A 43 -17.33 18.48 -7.34
N GLU A 44 -16.26 18.69 -6.57
CA GLU A 44 -14.92 18.91 -7.14
C GLU A 44 -14.37 17.62 -7.75
N MET A 45 -14.55 16.50 -7.05
CA MET A 45 -14.10 15.19 -7.51
C MET A 45 -14.86 14.70 -8.75
N LEU A 46 -16.19 14.77 -8.73
CA LEU A 46 -17.04 14.29 -9.83
C LEU A 46 -17.23 15.31 -10.95
N GLY A 47 -17.10 16.61 -10.65
CA GLY A 47 -17.20 17.69 -11.62
C GLY A 47 -16.07 17.70 -12.65
N TYR A 48 -14.88 17.21 -12.30
CA TYR A 48 -13.75 17.12 -13.22
C TYR A 48 -14.06 16.27 -14.47
N PHE A 49 -14.87 15.22 -14.33
CA PHE A 49 -15.28 14.36 -15.45
C PHE A 49 -16.20 15.06 -16.45
N ALA A 50 -16.98 16.06 -16.02
CA ALA A 50 -17.85 16.82 -16.92
C ALA A 50 -17.03 17.70 -17.88
N GLN A 51 -15.92 18.28 -17.39
CA GLN A 51 -15.04 19.13 -18.20
C GLN A 51 -14.17 18.30 -19.16
N ALA A 52 -13.70 17.13 -18.73
CA ALA A 52 -12.95 16.21 -19.60
C ALA A 52 -13.79 15.66 -20.78
N HIS A 53 -15.11 15.56 -20.60
CA HIS A 53 -16.02 15.13 -21.67
C HIS A 53 -16.27 16.21 -22.74
N GLN A 54 -16.14 17.50 -22.41
CA GLN A 54 -16.29 18.57 -23.40
C GLN A 54 -15.15 18.60 -24.42
N GLU A 55 -13.92 18.25 -24.00
CA GLU A 55 -12.79 18.12 -24.93
C GLU A 55 -12.90 16.90 -25.85
N SER A 56 -13.64 15.86 -25.44
CA SER A 56 -13.85 14.64 -26.23
C SER A 56 -15.17 14.61 -27.02
N SER A 57 -16.14 15.48 -26.71
CA SER A 57 -17.38 15.67 -27.48
C SER A 57 -17.26 16.67 -28.64
N ALA A 58 -16.15 17.42 -28.76
CA ALA A 58 -15.88 18.25 -29.95
C ALA A 58 -15.64 17.40 -31.23
N THR A 59 -15.42 16.10 -31.08
CA THR A 59 -15.54 15.12 -32.16
C THR A 59 -16.95 14.56 -32.19
N GLU A 60 -17.89 15.38 -32.67
CA GLU A 60 -19.16 14.91 -33.20
C GLU A 60 -18.84 13.88 -34.29
N PHE A 61 -18.91 12.59 -33.95
CA PHE A 61 -18.70 11.50 -34.91
C PHE A 61 -19.92 11.46 -35.83
N LYS A 62 -19.93 12.36 -36.82
CA LYS A 62 -20.87 12.32 -37.94
C LYS A 62 -20.67 10.98 -38.64
N GLN A 63 -21.59 10.05 -38.43
CA GLN A 63 -21.70 8.88 -39.29
C GLN A 63 -21.76 9.38 -40.74
N PRO A 64 -20.80 9.01 -41.61
CA PRO A 64 -20.85 9.45 -42.98
C PRO A 64 -21.94 8.64 -43.69
N THR A 65 -23.12 9.24 -43.82
CA THR A 65 -24.10 8.85 -44.82
C THR A 65 -23.47 9.01 -46.20
N THR A 66 -23.15 7.87 -46.81
CA THR A 66 -23.16 7.54 -48.25
C THR A 66 -22.71 8.62 -49.25
N ASN A 67 -21.68 8.25 -50.04
CA ASN A 67 -21.43 8.65 -51.44
C ASN A 67 -20.42 9.76 -51.77
N ASN A 68 -19.51 10.13 -50.89
CA ASN A 68 -18.34 10.94 -51.28
C ASN A 68 -17.04 10.25 -50.85
N VAL A 69 -16.50 9.40 -51.72
CA VAL A 69 -15.11 8.92 -51.61
C VAL A 69 -14.18 10.09 -51.89
N VAL A 70 -13.86 10.84 -50.84
CA VAL A 70 -12.69 11.71 -50.82
C VAL A 70 -11.48 10.78 -50.85
N ALA A 71 -10.79 10.73 -51.99
CA ALA A 71 -9.50 10.07 -52.09
C ALA A 71 -8.53 10.78 -51.14
N LEU A 72 -8.35 10.21 -49.95
CA LEU A 72 -7.34 10.64 -49.00
C LEU A 72 -5.98 10.45 -49.69
N LYS A 73 -5.37 11.56 -50.11
CA LYS A 73 -3.99 11.57 -50.60
C LYS A 73 -3.10 11.18 -49.42
N SER A 74 -2.79 9.88 -49.33
CA SER A 74 -1.86 9.33 -48.35
C SER A 74 -0.51 10.02 -48.53
N ARG A 75 -0.22 11.02 -47.69
CA ARG A 75 1.12 11.56 -47.56
C ARG A 75 1.97 10.44 -47.01
N SER A 76 3.02 10.09 -47.75
CA SER A 76 3.97 9.01 -47.45
C SER A 76 4.76 9.26 -46.16
N THR A 77 4.10 9.17 -45.00
CA THR A 77 4.74 9.06 -43.68
C THR A 77 5.20 7.62 -43.41
N LEU A 78 4.80 6.66 -44.27
CA LEU A 78 5.26 5.27 -44.28
C LEU A 78 6.79 5.16 -44.28
N ASN A 79 7.49 6.05 -44.99
CA ASN A 79 8.95 6.03 -45.00
C ASN A 79 9.57 6.53 -43.68
N LEU A 80 8.89 7.40 -42.94
CA LEU A 80 9.35 7.84 -41.62
C LEU A 80 9.05 6.77 -40.56
N MET A 81 7.87 6.13 -40.62
CA MET A 81 7.51 5.04 -39.71
C MET A 81 8.40 3.80 -39.92
N LYS A 82 8.78 3.48 -41.17
CA LYS A 82 9.76 2.41 -41.45
C LYS A 82 11.13 2.67 -40.80
N ARG A 83 11.54 3.93 -40.65
CA ARG A 83 12.82 4.31 -40.01
C ARG A 83 12.79 4.21 -38.48
N PHE A 84 11.60 4.21 -37.87
CA PHE A 84 11.43 4.07 -36.42
C PHE A 84 10.77 2.75 -35.97
N SER A 85 10.31 1.92 -36.90
CA SER A 85 9.66 0.63 -36.60
C SER A 85 10.56 -0.33 -35.82
N ALA A 86 11.88 -0.31 -36.05
CA ALA A 86 12.81 -1.16 -35.32
C ALA A 86 13.05 -0.68 -33.87
N ALA A 87 12.98 0.64 -33.63
CA ALA A 87 13.17 1.21 -32.29
C ALA A 87 11.99 0.89 -31.36
N ALA A 88 10.76 0.79 -31.91
CA ALA A 88 9.57 0.47 -31.13
C ALA A 88 9.65 -0.93 -30.46
N ALA A 89 10.17 -1.94 -31.17
CA ALA A 89 10.33 -3.28 -30.61
C ALA A 89 11.35 -3.30 -29.46
N ILE A 90 12.43 -2.53 -29.56
CA ILE A 90 13.44 -2.42 -28.51
C ILE A 90 12.85 -1.73 -27.29
N VAL A 91 12.10 -0.64 -27.46
CA VAL A 91 11.43 0.08 -26.35
C VAL A 91 10.42 -0.82 -25.65
N LEU A 92 9.65 -1.63 -26.39
CA LEU A 92 8.71 -2.58 -25.78
C LEU A 92 9.43 -3.68 -24.99
N LEU A 93 10.51 -4.26 -25.55
CA LEU A 93 11.29 -5.28 -24.84
C LEU A 93 11.98 -4.71 -23.59
N VAL A 94 12.52 -3.49 -23.66
CA VAL A 94 13.11 -2.80 -22.51
C VAL A 94 12.05 -2.45 -21.48
N GLY A 95 10.89 -1.95 -21.91
CA GLY A 95 9.78 -1.62 -21.01
C GLY A 95 9.24 -2.86 -20.29
N VAL A 96 8.99 -3.96 -21.00
CA VAL A 96 8.54 -5.23 -20.41
C VAL A 96 9.64 -5.85 -19.55
N GLY A 97 10.90 -5.81 -19.99
CA GLY A 97 12.03 -6.25 -19.18
C GLY A 97 12.14 -5.46 -17.88
N PHE A 98 12.00 -4.14 -17.94
CA PHE A 98 12.08 -3.28 -16.76
C PHE A 98 10.94 -3.54 -15.76
N THR A 99 9.72 -3.79 -16.23
CA THR A 99 8.60 -4.11 -15.32
C THR A 99 8.68 -5.52 -14.73
N LEU A 100 9.23 -6.51 -15.46
CA LEU A 100 9.39 -7.88 -14.97
C LEU A 100 10.63 -8.05 -14.08
N LEU A 101 11.68 -7.28 -14.32
CA LEU A 101 12.94 -7.33 -13.57
C LEU A 101 12.93 -6.42 -12.33
N GLN A 102 11.92 -5.55 -12.19
CA GLN A 102 11.74 -4.82 -10.95
C GLN A 102 11.49 -5.82 -9.81
N PRO A 103 12.32 -5.79 -8.74
CA PRO A 103 12.04 -6.60 -7.56
C PRO A 103 10.69 -6.13 -7.02
N LYS A 104 9.66 -6.97 -7.15
CA LYS A 104 8.39 -6.73 -6.46
C LYS A 104 8.72 -6.59 -5.00
N GLU A 105 8.51 -5.41 -4.44
CA GLU A 105 8.55 -5.22 -3.00
C GLU A 105 7.55 -6.22 -2.42
N LYS A 106 8.08 -7.21 -1.69
CA LYS A 106 7.28 -8.22 -1.04
C LYS A 106 6.56 -7.54 0.11
N ASN A 107 5.45 -6.90 -0.20
CA ASN A 107 4.55 -6.36 0.80
C ASN A 107 4.10 -7.52 1.69
N CYS A 108 4.41 -7.44 2.99
CA CYS A 108 4.10 -8.44 4.01
C CYS A 108 2.57 -8.55 4.30
N ASN A 109 1.73 -8.08 3.38
CA ASN A 109 0.30 -7.85 3.57
C ASN A 109 -0.53 -9.13 3.48
N GLU A 110 -0.01 -10.23 2.92
CA GLU A 110 -0.75 -11.50 2.83
C GLU A 110 -0.32 -12.55 3.86
N GLN A 111 0.87 -12.42 4.48
CA GLN A 111 1.35 -13.41 5.45
C GLN A 111 2.36 -12.81 6.45
N PHE A 112 1.88 -11.94 7.35
CA PHE A 112 2.63 -11.55 8.53
C PHE A 112 2.82 -12.76 9.46
N LEU A 113 4.07 -13.18 9.71
CA LEU A 113 4.36 -14.36 10.54
C LEU A 113 4.78 -13.97 11.96
N ALA A 114 5.71 -13.03 12.09
CA ALA A 114 6.22 -12.60 13.38
C ALA A 114 6.90 -11.23 13.31
N LYS A 115 6.86 -10.50 14.43
CA LYS A 115 7.65 -9.29 14.66
C LYS A 115 8.66 -9.56 15.77
N ILE A 116 9.95 -9.52 15.46
CA ILE A 116 11.04 -9.79 16.39
C ILE A 116 11.96 -8.58 16.35
N ASN A 117 12.30 -7.99 17.49
CA ASN A 117 13.11 -6.76 17.58
C ASN A 117 12.60 -5.61 16.69
N ASN A 118 11.29 -5.44 16.62
CA ASN A 118 10.62 -4.44 15.77
C ASN A 118 10.82 -4.63 14.26
N GLN A 119 11.41 -5.74 13.82
CA GLN A 119 11.53 -6.14 12.43
C GLN A 119 10.46 -7.18 12.09
N GLU A 120 9.82 -7.01 10.94
CA GLU A 120 8.78 -7.90 10.45
C GLU A 120 9.40 -8.97 9.55
N TYR A 121 9.01 -10.22 9.79
CA TYR A 121 9.48 -11.37 9.03
C TYR A 121 8.29 -12.01 8.31
N CYS A 122 8.37 -12.07 6.99
CA CYS A 122 7.35 -12.68 6.12
C CYS A 122 7.70 -14.13 5.72
N ASP A 123 8.89 -14.63 6.10
CA ASP A 123 9.40 -15.96 5.78
C ASP A 123 9.53 -16.80 7.07
N ALA A 124 8.96 -18.00 7.06
CA ALA A 124 8.85 -18.86 8.24
C ALA A 124 10.20 -19.38 8.74
N ASP A 125 11.11 -19.71 7.82
CA ASP A 125 12.44 -20.22 8.16
C ASP A 125 13.29 -19.10 8.78
N ILE A 126 13.21 -17.89 8.21
CA ILE A 126 13.92 -16.72 8.74
C ILE A 126 13.35 -16.31 10.11
N ALA A 127 12.03 -16.24 10.25
CA ALA A 127 11.37 -15.89 11.50
C ALA A 127 11.74 -16.87 12.63
N MET A 128 11.69 -18.17 12.37
CA MET A 128 12.05 -19.18 13.36
C MET A 128 13.52 -19.10 13.76
N LYS A 129 14.42 -18.85 12.80
CA LYS A 129 15.86 -18.71 13.07
C LYS A 129 16.13 -17.52 13.98
N GLU A 130 15.48 -16.38 13.74
CA GLU A 130 15.67 -15.19 14.56
C GLU A 130 15.04 -15.34 15.95
N ALA A 131 13.87 -15.96 16.03
CA ALA A 131 13.22 -16.28 17.31
C ALA A 131 14.12 -17.17 18.19
N LYS A 132 14.76 -18.19 17.60
CA LYS A 132 15.72 -19.05 18.31
C LYS A 132 16.91 -18.28 18.84
N LYS A 133 17.46 -17.31 18.08
CA LYS A 133 18.55 -16.46 18.56
C LYS A 133 18.11 -15.60 19.74
N ALA A 134 16.94 -14.98 19.66
CA ALA A 134 16.40 -14.17 20.75
C ALA A 134 16.21 -15.02 22.03
N LEU A 135 15.62 -16.21 21.91
CA LEU A 135 15.48 -17.16 23.01
C LEU A 135 16.84 -17.59 23.59
N LEU A 136 17.84 -17.80 22.75
CA LEU A 136 19.19 -18.17 23.18
C LEU A 136 19.87 -17.03 23.95
N LEU A 137 19.72 -15.78 23.48
CA LEU A 137 20.21 -14.59 24.20
C LEU A 137 19.56 -14.46 25.57
N VAL A 138 18.23 -14.61 25.64
CA VAL A 138 17.48 -14.56 26.91
C VAL A 138 17.95 -15.67 27.85
N SER A 139 18.09 -16.90 27.36
CA SER A 139 18.59 -18.03 28.14
C SER A 139 19.99 -17.77 28.71
N GLN A 140 20.91 -17.25 27.88
CA GLN A 140 22.25 -16.87 28.33
C GLN A 140 22.21 -15.81 29.43
N LYS A 141 21.34 -14.79 29.29
CA LYS A 141 21.19 -13.73 30.29
C LYS A 141 20.60 -14.24 31.60
N LEU A 142 19.64 -15.16 31.55
CA LEU A 142 19.09 -15.82 32.73
C LEU A 142 20.13 -16.68 33.43
N ASN A 143 20.95 -17.42 32.67
CA ASN A 143 22.02 -18.23 33.24
C ASN A 143 23.10 -17.37 33.91
N GLN A 144 23.52 -16.27 33.27
CA GLN A 144 24.43 -15.27 33.85
C GLN A 144 23.86 -14.67 35.14
N GLY A 145 22.58 -14.24 35.13
CA GLY A 145 21.95 -13.68 36.33
C GLY A 145 21.82 -14.69 37.48
N THR A 146 21.63 -15.97 37.17
CA THR A 146 21.57 -17.04 38.20
C THR A 146 22.95 -17.28 38.83
N GLU A 147 24.03 -17.22 38.04
CA GLU A 147 25.41 -17.33 38.52
C GLU A 147 25.78 -16.17 39.45
N GLU A 148 25.40 -14.93 39.11
CA GLU A 148 25.60 -13.76 39.98
C GLU A 148 24.83 -13.89 41.32
N LEU A 149 23.61 -14.46 41.28
CA LEU A 149 22.83 -14.74 42.50
C LEU A 149 23.46 -15.83 43.37
N ASP A 150 24.12 -16.83 42.79
CA ASP A 150 24.87 -17.84 43.54
C ASP A 150 26.06 -17.24 44.30
N HIS A 151 26.76 -16.26 43.70
CA HIS A 151 27.79 -15.50 44.40
C HIS A 151 27.20 -14.70 45.58
N LEU A 152 26.06 -14.04 45.41
CA LEU A 152 25.40 -13.33 46.51
C LEU A 152 24.89 -14.27 47.61
N LYS A 153 24.43 -15.47 47.25
CA LYS A 153 24.03 -16.52 48.21
C LYS A 153 25.21 -17.02 49.05
N SER A 154 26.42 -17.00 48.49
CA SER A 154 27.64 -17.30 49.24
C SER A 154 28.02 -16.21 50.25
N LEU A 155 27.73 -14.94 49.94
CA LEU A 155 27.95 -13.79 50.82
C LEU A 155 26.89 -13.70 51.92
N ASN A 156 25.66 -14.11 51.62
CA ASN A 156 24.55 -14.12 52.56
C ASN A 156 24.48 -15.40 53.41
N LYS A 157 25.53 -16.23 53.46
CA LYS A 157 25.65 -17.26 54.49
C LYS A 157 25.81 -16.55 55.84
N PRO A 158 24.82 -16.60 56.74
CA PRO A 158 25.02 -16.07 58.08
C PRO A 158 26.15 -16.89 58.71
N ASN A 159 27.13 -16.19 59.29
CA ASN A 159 28.18 -16.76 60.16
C ASN A 159 29.50 -17.20 59.49
N GLN A 160 30.30 -16.23 59.07
CA GLN A 160 31.76 -16.29 59.33
C GLN A 160 32.17 -15.25 60.40
N ILE A 161 31.42 -14.14 60.52
CA ILE A 161 31.69 -13.10 61.51
C ILE A 161 31.38 -13.58 62.93
N ASN A 162 30.32 -14.40 63.10
CA ASN A 162 29.86 -14.83 64.42
C ASN A 162 30.75 -15.94 65.05
N SER A 163 31.46 -16.73 64.24
CA SER A 163 32.41 -17.74 64.76
C SER A 163 33.73 -17.09 65.19
N THR A 164 34.23 -16.09 64.45
CA THR A 164 35.46 -15.35 64.83
C THR A 164 35.26 -14.51 66.09
N ILE A 165 34.08 -13.92 66.29
CA ILE A 165 33.76 -13.17 67.51
C ILE A 165 33.65 -14.12 68.71
N LYS A 166 32.98 -15.27 68.58
CA LYS A 166 32.88 -16.27 69.65
C LYS A 166 34.23 -16.89 70.04
N GLN A 167 35.16 -17.05 69.10
CA GLN A 167 36.50 -17.59 69.38
C GLN A 167 37.41 -16.57 70.10
N LYS A 168 37.23 -15.26 69.86
CA LYS A 168 37.97 -14.21 70.57
C LYS A 168 37.40 -13.87 71.95
N LEU A 169 36.12 -14.13 72.20
CA LEU A 169 35.48 -13.91 73.50
C LEU A 169 35.69 -15.04 74.52
N ASN A 170 36.25 -16.18 74.10
CA ASN A 170 36.47 -17.36 74.95
C ASN A 170 37.96 -17.68 75.16
N ARG A 171 38.83 -16.66 75.12
CA ARG A 171 40.24 -16.69 75.51
C ARG A 171 40.54 -15.62 76.53
#